data_AF-A0A498MMD0-F1
#
_entry.id   AF-A0A498MMD0-F1
#
_cell.length_a   1.000
_cell.length_b   1.000
_cell.length_c   1.000
_cell.angle_alpha   90.00
_cell.angle_beta   90.00
_cell.angle_gamma   90.00
#
_symmetry.space_group_name_H-M   'P 1'
#
loop_
_entity.id
_entity.type
_entity.pdbx_description
1 polymer ?
#
loop_
_entity_poly.entity_id
_entity_poly.type
_entity_poly.pdbx_seq_one_letter_code
_entity_poly.pdbx_strand_id
1 'polypeptide(L)'
;MPTFFVLYKGSTDSYIEKVMISSNAEDAFLVKILLRQTRRPEIGDKFSSRHGQKGVCGLIVPQEDMPFCDSGICPDIIMNPHGYPSRMTVGKLIELLAGKAGVLDGRFHYGTAFGGSKVKDVCEDLIRYGYNYQGKDYVTSGITGQPTEGRSRDGGLRLGEMERDCLIGYGASMLLLERLMISSDAFEVDVCGQCGLLGYSGWCHYCKSSCHVSSLRIPYACKLLFQELQSMNIIPRLKLARYNE
;
A
#
# COMPACT_ATOMS: atom_id res chain seq x y z
N MET A 1 48.19 -34.28 24.63
CA MET A 1 48.06 -33.83 23.21
C MET A 1 47.45 -32.45 23.22
N PRO A 2 48.01 -31.44 22.53
CA PRO A 2 47.41 -30.12 22.45
C PRO A 2 46.11 -30.22 21.64
N THR A 3 44.96 -30.09 22.30
CA THR A 3 43.66 -29.95 21.65
C THR A 3 43.56 -28.57 21.04
N PHE A 4 43.60 -28.49 19.70
CA PHE A 4 43.31 -27.26 18.98
C PHE A 4 41.80 -27.07 18.90
N PHE A 5 41.28 -26.01 19.52
CA PHE A 5 39.88 -25.62 19.44
C PHE A 5 39.70 -24.53 18.39
N VAL A 6 38.80 -24.76 17.42
CA VAL A 6 38.36 -23.74 16.47
C VAL A 6 37.05 -23.16 16.98
N LEU A 7 37.05 -21.87 17.34
CA LEU A 7 35.89 -21.17 17.87
C LEU A 7 35.23 -20.34 16.77
N TYR A 8 33.91 -20.44 16.66
CA TYR A 8 33.11 -19.58 15.79
C TYR A 8 33.02 -18.16 16.38
N LYS A 9 33.43 -17.16 15.60
CA LYS A 9 33.37 -15.73 15.98
C LYS A 9 32.36 -15.01 15.08
N GLY A 10 31.09 -15.06 15.43
CA GLY A 10 30.02 -14.34 14.75
C GLY A 10 29.07 -13.69 15.74
N SER A 11 28.39 -12.63 15.32
CA SER A 11 27.39 -11.93 16.13
C SER A 11 26.05 -12.67 16.23
N THR A 12 25.82 -13.62 15.32
CA THR A 12 24.55 -14.33 15.16
C THR A 12 24.81 -15.83 15.05
N ASP A 13 23.84 -16.60 15.53
CA ASP A 13 23.91 -18.06 15.52
C ASP A 13 23.94 -18.61 14.09
N SER A 14 24.65 -19.72 13.91
CA SER A 14 24.78 -20.41 12.63
C SER A 14 24.59 -21.90 12.81
N TYR A 15 24.00 -22.54 11.81
CA TYR A 15 23.80 -23.99 11.81
C TYR A 15 24.91 -24.66 11.00
N ILE A 16 25.44 -25.79 11.48
CA ILE A 16 26.35 -26.63 10.70
C ILE A 16 25.51 -27.44 9.72
N GLU A 17 25.70 -27.21 8.42
CA GLU A 17 24.94 -27.89 7.37
C GLU A 17 25.67 -29.14 6.86
N LYS A 18 26.98 -29.06 6.70
CA LYS A 18 27.79 -30.17 6.20
C LYS A 18 29.18 -30.16 6.80
N VAL A 19 29.64 -31.34 7.21
CA VAL A 19 31.04 -31.57 7.60
C VAL A 19 31.62 -32.55 6.58
N MET A 20 32.72 -32.15 5.95
CA MET A 20 33.46 -32.99 5.01
C MET A 20 34.87 -33.21 5.54
N ILE A 21 35.26 -34.47 5.61
CA ILE A 21 36.60 -34.90 6.01
C ILE A 21 37.23 -35.55 4.78
N SER A 22 38.41 -35.08 4.38
CA SER A 22 39.19 -35.61 3.27
C SER A 22 40.67 -35.67 3.65
N SER A 23 41.46 -36.50 2.97
CA SER A 23 42.92 -36.48 3.04
C SER A 23 43.51 -35.96 1.73
N ASN A 24 44.68 -35.32 1.82
CA ASN A 24 45.49 -34.96 0.67
C ASN A 24 46.47 -36.09 0.31
N ALA A 25 47.19 -35.95 -0.81
CA ALA A 25 48.24 -36.91 -1.23
C ALA A 25 49.44 -37.00 -0.26
N GLU A 26 49.59 -36.02 0.64
CA GLU A 26 50.61 -35.98 1.70
C GLU A 26 50.08 -36.51 3.05
N ASP A 27 48.96 -37.25 3.04
CA ASP A 27 48.27 -37.79 4.22
C ASP A 27 47.80 -36.75 5.26
N ALA A 28 47.80 -35.47 4.91
CA ALA A 28 47.23 -34.41 5.75
C ALA A 28 45.69 -34.46 5.75
N PHE A 29 45.09 -34.46 6.94
CA PHE A 29 43.63 -34.40 7.10
C PHE A 29 43.09 -32.98 6.89
N LEU A 30 42.08 -32.85 6.04
CA LEU A 30 41.34 -31.63 5.75
C LEU A 30 39.89 -31.78 6.24
N VAL A 31 39.45 -30.85 7.09
CA VAL A 31 38.06 -30.76 7.55
C VAL A 31 37.44 -29.48 7.00
N LYS A 32 36.42 -29.60 6.14
CA LYS A 32 35.61 -28.46 5.67
C LYS A 32 34.27 -28.47 6.38
N ILE A 33 33.94 -27.37 7.05
CA ILE A 33 32.65 -27.18 7.75
C ILE A 33 31.87 -26.11 6.98
N LEU A 34 30.68 -26.46 6.49
CA LEU A 34 29.73 -25.53 5.89
C LEU A 34 28.78 -25.02 6.98
N LEU A 35 28.78 -23.71 7.21
CA LEU A 35 27.87 -23.03 8.12
C LEU A 35 26.79 -22.29 7.33
N ARG A 36 25.54 -22.39 7.79
CA ARG A 36 24.37 -21.75 7.19
C ARG A 36 23.73 -20.78 8.16
N GLN A 37 23.38 -19.59 7.65
CA GLN A 37 22.62 -18.57 8.37
C GLN A 37 21.39 -18.18 7.54
N THR A 38 20.22 -18.17 8.17
CA THR A 38 18.98 -17.69 7.55
C THR A 38 18.70 -16.27 8.04
N ARG A 39 18.69 -15.30 7.13
CA ARG A 39 18.43 -13.88 7.45
C ARG A 39 17.15 -13.44 6.76
N ARG A 40 16.23 -12.85 7.52
CA ARG A 40 15.02 -12.22 6.99
C ARG A 40 15.35 -10.80 6.54
N PRO A 41 14.71 -10.27 5.49
CA PRO A 41 14.95 -8.91 5.06
C PRO A 41 14.68 -7.88 6.16
N GLU A 42 15.62 -6.97 6.36
CA GLU A 42 15.55 -5.89 7.33
C GLU A 42 15.72 -4.51 6.67
N ILE A 43 15.42 -3.46 7.44
CA ILE A 43 15.62 -2.08 7.00
C ILE A 43 17.12 -1.89 6.74
N GLY A 44 17.46 -1.36 5.57
CA GLY A 44 18.85 -1.26 5.12
C GLY A 44 19.26 -2.31 4.08
N ASP A 45 18.48 -3.39 3.91
CA ASP A 45 18.77 -4.37 2.87
C ASP A 45 18.59 -3.81 1.46
N LYS A 46 19.46 -4.25 0.55
CA LYS A 46 19.49 -3.78 -0.83
C LYS A 46 18.71 -4.70 -1.75
N PHE A 47 17.72 -4.12 -2.41
CA PHE A 47 16.99 -4.74 -3.51
C PHE A 47 17.40 -4.11 -4.84
N SER A 48 17.30 -4.88 -5.92
CA SER A 48 17.50 -4.36 -7.27
C SER A 48 16.45 -4.94 -8.20
N SER A 49 15.92 -4.08 -9.07
CA SER A 49 15.25 -4.57 -10.27
C SER A 49 16.25 -4.99 -11.34
N ARG A 50 15.78 -5.75 -12.34
CA ARG A 50 16.56 -6.17 -13.52
C ARG A 50 17.01 -5.02 -14.42
N HIS A 51 16.57 -3.78 -14.16
CA HIS A 51 16.87 -2.58 -14.93
C HIS A 51 17.85 -1.63 -14.23
N GLY A 52 18.73 -2.16 -13.37
CA GLY A 52 19.74 -1.35 -12.69
C GLY A 52 19.18 -0.35 -11.66
N GLN A 53 17.89 -0.44 -11.31
CA GLN A 53 17.32 0.34 -10.23
C GLN A 53 17.55 -0.37 -8.89
N LYS A 54 18.65 0.03 -8.23
CA LYS A 54 19.01 -0.39 -6.87
C LYS A 54 18.30 0.51 -5.87
N GLY A 55 17.72 -0.08 -4.82
CA GLY A 55 17.07 0.60 -3.72
C GLY A 55 17.37 -0.09 -2.41
N VAL A 56 17.26 0.66 -1.32
CA VAL A 56 17.38 0.14 0.05
C VAL A 56 15.97 0.03 0.65
N CYS A 57 15.70 -0.98 1.46
CA CYS A 57 14.48 -1.06 2.24
C CYS A 57 14.44 0.12 3.22
N GLY A 58 13.55 1.10 2.97
CA GLY A 58 13.44 2.30 3.78
C GLY A 58 12.41 2.19 4.91
N LEU A 59 11.33 1.44 4.68
CA LEU A 59 10.24 1.25 5.65
C LEU A 59 9.62 -0.12 5.43
N ILE A 60 9.30 -0.81 6.53
CA ILE A 60 8.50 -2.03 6.55
C ILE A 60 7.16 -1.67 7.17
N VAL A 61 6.08 -1.87 6.42
CA VAL A 61 4.73 -1.43 6.78
C VAL A 61 3.82 -2.66 6.94
N PRO A 62 2.90 -2.68 7.93
CA PRO A 62 1.85 -3.71 8.02
C PRO A 62 0.97 -3.78 6.77
N GLN A 63 0.35 -4.94 6.53
CA GLN A 63 -0.49 -5.15 5.34
C GLN A 63 -1.75 -4.26 5.31
N GLU A 64 -2.31 -3.92 6.47
CA GLU A 64 -3.51 -3.09 6.62
C GLU A 64 -3.33 -1.65 6.13
N ASP A 65 -2.11 -1.12 6.21
CA ASP A 65 -1.79 0.24 5.78
C ASP A 65 -1.45 0.32 4.28
N MET A 66 -1.27 -0.83 3.62
CA MET A 66 -0.96 -0.87 2.19
C MET A 66 -2.20 -0.51 1.35
N PRO A 67 -2.02 0.22 0.22
CA PRO A 67 -3.12 0.44 -0.71
C PRO A 67 -3.57 -0.89 -1.30
N PHE A 68 -4.88 -1.05 -1.47
CA PHE A 68 -5.48 -2.26 -2.04
C PHE A 68 -6.34 -1.93 -3.26
N CYS A 69 -6.35 -2.86 -4.22
CA CYS A 69 -7.25 -2.81 -5.37
C CYS A 69 -8.64 -3.34 -5.00
N ASP A 70 -9.65 -3.12 -5.84
CA ASP A 70 -11.01 -3.65 -5.66
C ASP A 70 -11.06 -5.19 -5.54
N SER A 71 -10.07 -5.89 -6.11
CA SER A 71 -9.87 -7.33 -5.98
C SER A 71 -9.23 -7.76 -4.64
N GLY A 72 -8.87 -6.82 -3.78
CA GLY A 72 -8.18 -7.06 -2.50
C GLY A 72 -6.66 -7.27 -2.62
N ILE A 73 -6.08 -7.08 -3.81
CA ILE A 73 -4.62 -7.22 -4.02
C ILE A 73 -3.90 -6.03 -3.37
N CYS A 74 -2.92 -6.32 -2.52
CA CYS A 74 -1.99 -5.36 -1.92
C CYS A 74 -0.56 -5.57 -2.45
N PRO A 75 0.24 -4.50 -2.63
CA PRO A 75 1.60 -4.62 -3.15
C PRO A 75 2.59 -5.14 -2.09
N ASP A 76 3.52 -6.00 -2.51
CA ASP A 76 4.65 -6.43 -1.67
C ASP A 76 5.73 -5.33 -1.54
N ILE A 77 5.98 -4.59 -2.63
CA ILE A 77 7.00 -3.53 -2.70
C ILE A 77 6.42 -2.31 -3.39
N ILE A 78 6.47 -1.16 -2.72
CA ILE A 78 6.13 0.14 -3.32
C ILE A 78 7.40 0.80 -3.85
N MET A 79 7.37 1.20 -5.12
CA MET A 79 8.47 1.90 -5.76
C MET A 79 8.10 3.36 -6.07
N ASN A 80 9.00 4.27 -5.72
CA ASN A 80 8.84 5.68 -6.01
C ASN A 80 8.94 5.98 -7.53
N PRO A 81 7.96 6.68 -8.13
CA PRO A 81 7.99 7.03 -9.55
C PRO A 81 9.12 7.99 -9.95
N HIS A 82 9.73 8.73 -9.03
CA HIS A 82 10.80 9.69 -9.35
C HIS A 82 12.06 9.05 -9.97
N GLY A 83 12.23 7.74 -9.83
CA GLY A 83 13.34 6.99 -10.44
C GLY A 83 13.22 6.80 -11.95
N TYR A 84 12.02 6.93 -12.54
CA TYR A 84 11.79 6.61 -13.96
C TYR A 84 12.15 7.74 -14.93
N PRO A 85 11.76 9.02 -14.70
CA PRO A 85 12.02 10.09 -15.66
C PRO A 85 13.51 10.33 -15.90
N SER A 86 14.33 10.30 -14.85
CA SER A 86 15.77 10.56 -14.93
C SER A 86 16.56 9.39 -15.50
N ARG A 87 16.18 8.14 -15.18
CA ARG A 87 16.90 6.94 -15.62
C ARG A 87 16.37 6.35 -16.93
N MET A 88 15.23 6.82 -17.41
CA MET A 88 14.59 6.41 -18.67
C MET A 88 14.44 4.88 -18.81
N THR A 89 14.18 4.18 -17.70
CA THR A 89 14.06 2.71 -17.66
C THR A 89 12.66 2.24 -18.06
N VAL A 90 12.24 2.60 -19.28
CA VAL A 90 10.91 2.28 -19.84
C VAL A 90 10.69 0.77 -19.94
N GLY A 91 11.76 -0.02 -20.13
CA GLY A 91 11.68 -1.48 -20.17
C GLY A 91 11.06 -2.11 -18.91
N LYS A 92 11.21 -1.46 -17.74
CA LYS A 92 10.58 -1.93 -16.50
C LYS A 92 9.06 -1.77 -16.52
N LEU A 93 8.55 -0.71 -17.14
CA LEU A 93 7.12 -0.48 -17.28
C LEU A 93 6.49 -1.51 -18.24
N ILE A 94 7.20 -1.82 -19.33
CA ILE A 94 6.79 -2.85 -20.30
C ILE A 94 6.83 -4.25 -19.66
N GLU A 95 7.85 -4.54 -18.86
CA GLU A 95 7.96 -5.79 -18.09
C GLU A 95 6.76 -5.99 -17.16
N LEU A 96 6.32 -4.93 -16.47
CA LEU A 96 5.17 -5.00 -15.56
C LEU A 96 3.87 -5.31 -16.32
N LEU A 97 3.65 -4.66 -17.47
CA LEU A 97 2.49 -4.92 -18.33
C LEU A 97 2.47 -6.37 -18.84
N ALA A 98 3.58 -6.80 -19.43
CA ALA A 98 3.71 -8.14 -19.99
C ALA A 98 3.63 -9.22 -18.89
N GLY A 99 4.17 -8.95 -17.71
CA GLY A 99 4.05 -9.84 -16.55
C GLY A 99 2.59 -9.98 -16.11
N LYS A 100 1.85 -8.87 -16.01
CA LYS A 100 0.44 -8.86 -15.61
C LYS A 100 -0.45 -9.59 -16.62
N ALA A 101 -0.31 -9.32 -17.91
CA ALA A 101 -1.06 -10.04 -18.94
C ALA A 101 -0.72 -11.54 -18.95
N GLY A 102 0.57 -11.88 -18.80
CA GLY A 102 1.03 -13.26 -18.81
C GLY A 102 0.45 -14.12 -17.69
N VAL A 103 0.33 -13.57 -16.47
CA VAL A 103 -0.27 -14.32 -15.35
C VAL A 103 -1.78 -14.52 -15.52
N LEU A 104 -2.47 -13.60 -16.19
CA LEU A 104 -3.91 -13.72 -16.45
C LEU A 104 -4.20 -14.74 -17.55
N ASP A 105 -3.40 -14.74 -18.63
CA ASP A 105 -3.52 -15.68 -19.75
C ASP A 105 -2.88 -17.05 -19.50
N GLY A 106 -2.11 -17.21 -18.43
CA GLY A 106 -1.31 -18.41 -18.18
C GLY A 106 -0.16 -18.60 -19.18
N ARG A 107 0.40 -17.49 -19.70
CA ARG A 107 1.48 -17.48 -20.71
C ARG A 107 2.71 -16.77 -20.19
N PHE A 108 3.88 -17.21 -20.65
CA PHE A 108 5.14 -16.48 -20.44
C PHE A 108 5.43 -15.59 -21.65
N HIS A 109 5.38 -14.27 -21.45
CA HIS A 109 5.78 -13.31 -22.49
C HIS A 109 7.30 -13.16 -22.55
N TYR A 110 7.80 -12.88 -23.76
CA TYR A 110 9.23 -12.72 -24.03
C TYR A 110 9.62 -11.25 -24.17
N GLY A 111 10.66 -10.84 -23.46
CA GLY A 111 11.28 -9.50 -23.54
C GLY A 111 12.67 -9.53 -24.18
N THR A 112 12.87 -10.34 -25.22
CA THR A 112 14.16 -10.50 -25.91
C THR A 112 14.60 -9.22 -26.60
N ALA A 113 15.91 -8.94 -26.60
CA ALA A 113 16.48 -7.77 -27.27
C ALA A 113 16.07 -7.72 -28.75
N PHE A 114 15.75 -6.52 -29.24
CA PHE A 114 15.31 -6.26 -30.62
C PHE A 114 14.04 -7.02 -31.08
N GLY A 115 13.31 -7.64 -30.15
CA GLY A 115 12.12 -8.43 -30.43
C GLY A 115 11.14 -8.43 -29.26
N GLY A 116 10.57 -9.60 -28.98
CA GLY A 116 9.64 -9.81 -27.86
C GLY A 116 8.19 -9.44 -28.15
N SER A 117 7.35 -9.69 -27.15
CA SER A 117 5.91 -9.41 -27.18
C SER A 117 5.66 -7.91 -27.34
N LYS A 118 4.76 -7.53 -28.25
CA LYS A 118 4.45 -6.12 -28.48
C LYS A 118 3.49 -5.60 -27.41
N VAL A 119 3.66 -4.32 -27.06
CA VAL A 119 2.81 -3.66 -26.06
C VAL A 119 1.34 -3.66 -26.47
N LYS A 120 1.04 -3.54 -27.78
CA LYS A 120 -0.34 -3.56 -28.29
C LYS A 120 -1.07 -4.86 -27.95
N ASP A 121 -0.43 -5.99 -28.24
CA ASP A 121 -0.99 -7.32 -27.99
C ASP A 121 -1.26 -7.52 -26.48
N VAL A 122 -0.29 -7.11 -25.66
CA VAL A 122 -0.39 -7.16 -24.18
C VAL A 122 -1.52 -6.26 -23.65
N CYS A 123 -1.72 -5.07 -24.23
CA CYS A 123 -2.82 -4.20 -23.87
C CYS A 123 -4.19 -4.83 -24.18
N GLU A 124 -4.32 -5.50 -25.33
CA GLU A 124 -5.54 -6.23 -25.70
C GLU A 124 -5.81 -7.43 -24.79
N ASP A 125 -4.76 -8.15 -24.37
CA ASP A 125 -4.84 -9.20 -23.36
C ASP A 125 -5.40 -8.63 -22.04
N LEU A 126 -4.89 -7.49 -21.56
CA LEU A 126 -5.39 -6.85 -20.32
C LEU A 126 -6.86 -6.42 -20.42
N ILE A 127 -7.27 -5.84 -21.54
CA ILE A 127 -8.66 -5.43 -21.77
C ILE A 127 -9.61 -6.64 -21.72
N ARG A 128 -9.19 -7.78 -22.30
CA ARG A 128 -10.00 -9.01 -22.29
C ARG A 128 -10.35 -9.50 -20.89
N TYR A 129 -9.48 -9.26 -19.90
CA TYR A 129 -9.73 -9.61 -18.49
C TYR A 129 -10.32 -8.46 -17.66
N GLY A 130 -10.77 -7.37 -18.30
CA GLY A 130 -11.41 -6.25 -17.61
C GLY A 130 -10.44 -5.31 -16.89
N TYR A 131 -9.14 -5.39 -17.17
CA TYR A 131 -8.15 -4.43 -16.67
C TYR A 131 -7.96 -3.26 -17.63
N ASN A 132 -7.44 -2.15 -17.11
CA ASN A 132 -7.02 -1.03 -17.94
C ASN A 132 -5.89 -1.46 -18.90
N TYR A 133 -5.96 -1.01 -20.14
CA TYR A 133 -4.93 -1.25 -21.17
C TYR A 133 -3.56 -0.70 -20.77
N GLN A 134 -3.51 0.33 -19.91
CA GLN A 134 -2.27 0.87 -19.34
C GLN A 134 -1.75 0.10 -18.12
N GLY A 135 -2.46 -0.96 -17.68
CA GLY A 135 -2.13 -1.73 -16.47
C GLY A 135 -2.29 -0.96 -15.16
N LYS A 136 -2.91 0.23 -15.19
CA LYS A 136 -3.21 1.05 -14.02
C LYS A 136 -4.53 0.59 -13.41
N ASP A 137 -4.50 0.28 -12.12
CA ASP A 137 -5.68 -0.12 -11.36
C ASP A 137 -6.13 1.00 -10.44
N TYR A 138 -7.44 1.03 -10.17
CA TYR A 138 -7.99 1.84 -9.09
C TYR A 138 -7.56 1.24 -7.76
N VAL A 139 -6.93 2.08 -6.94
CA VAL A 139 -6.45 1.70 -5.61
C VAL A 139 -7.04 2.63 -4.56
N THR A 140 -7.48 2.02 -3.46
CA THR A 140 -8.00 2.74 -2.29
C THR A 140 -6.90 2.82 -1.23
N SER A 141 -6.78 3.98 -0.60
CA SER A 141 -5.87 4.16 0.53
C SER A 141 -6.35 3.35 1.74
N GLY A 142 -5.52 2.44 2.26
CA GLY A 142 -5.82 1.68 3.48
C GLY A 142 -5.99 2.56 4.72
N ILE A 143 -5.34 3.74 4.73
CA ILE A 143 -5.35 4.66 5.87
C ILE A 143 -6.56 5.60 5.83
N THR A 144 -6.85 6.19 4.67
CA THR A 144 -7.84 7.27 4.55
C THR A 144 -9.16 6.84 3.92
N GLY A 145 -9.25 5.66 3.33
CA GLY A 145 -10.45 5.19 2.61
C GLY A 145 -10.81 6.04 1.37
N GLN A 146 -10.00 7.03 1.03
CA GLN A 146 -10.19 7.90 -0.12
C GLN A 146 -9.51 7.31 -1.38
N PRO A 147 -10.00 7.64 -2.58
CA PRO A 147 -9.30 7.34 -3.83
C PRO A 147 -7.89 7.97 -3.83
N THR A 148 -6.87 7.26 -4.31
CA THR A 148 -5.52 7.82 -4.35
C THR A 148 -5.43 9.09 -5.21
N GLU A 149 -4.62 10.06 -4.77
CA GLU A 149 -4.48 11.34 -5.46
C GLU A 149 -3.80 11.19 -6.84
N GLY A 150 -4.36 11.90 -7.85
CA GLY A 150 -3.64 12.29 -9.05
C GLY A 150 -4.12 11.63 -10.36
N ARG A 151 -4.22 12.47 -11.41
CA ARG A 151 -4.59 12.10 -12.79
C ARG A 151 -3.69 11.02 -13.40
N SER A 152 -2.44 10.91 -12.94
CA SER A 152 -1.48 9.90 -13.43
C SER A 152 -1.81 8.48 -12.94
N ARG A 153 -2.57 8.34 -11.85
CA ARG A 153 -2.97 7.08 -11.23
C ARG A 153 -4.44 6.70 -11.48
N ASP A 154 -5.10 7.33 -12.46
CA ASP A 154 -6.57 7.30 -12.63
C ASP A 154 -7.33 7.70 -11.34
N GLY A 155 -6.66 8.39 -10.42
CA GLY A 155 -7.29 9.00 -9.26
C GLY A 155 -8.25 10.11 -9.68
N GLY A 156 -9.21 10.41 -8.82
CA GLY A 156 -10.08 11.56 -9.00
C GLY A 156 -9.28 12.85 -9.22
N LEU A 157 -9.81 13.74 -10.06
CA LEU A 157 -9.30 15.11 -10.14
C LEU A 157 -9.53 15.77 -8.78
N ARG A 158 -8.44 16.18 -8.13
CA ARG A 158 -8.52 16.88 -6.84
C ARG A 158 -9.21 18.22 -7.06
N LEU A 159 -10.34 18.40 -6.38
CA LEU A 159 -10.98 19.70 -6.25
C LEU A 159 -10.25 20.45 -5.14
N GLY A 160 -9.40 21.41 -5.53
CA GLY A 160 -8.55 22.16 -4.62
C GLY A 160 -9.30 23.30 -3.93
N GLU A 161 -8.57 24.05 -3.10
CA GLU A 161 -9.12 25.19 -2.36
C GLU A 161 -9.58 26.31 -3.30
N MET A 162 -8.83 26.57 -4.38
CA MET A 162 -9.19 27.58 -5.38
C MET A 162 -10.47 27.20 -6.14
N GLU A 163 -10.62 25.94 -6.54
CA GLU A 163 -11.82 25.46 -7.24
C GLU A 163 -13.05 25.48 -6.33
N ARG A 164 -12.89 25.15 -5.04
CA ARG A 164 -13.94 25.27 -4.03
C ARG A 164 -14.41 26.73 -3.92
N ASP A 165 -13.48 27.68 -3.83
CA ASP A 165 -13.82 29.09 -3.66
C ASP A 165 -14.52 29.65 -4.91
N CYS A 166 -14.16 29.19 -6.11
CA CYS A 166 -14.92 29.48 -7.33
C CYS A 166 -16.36 28.97 -7.26
N LEU A 167 -16.57 27.71 -6.85
CA LEU A 167 -17.91 27.12 -6.72
C LEU A 167 -18.79 27.83 -5.69
N ILE A 168 -18.18 28.33 -4.60
CA ILE A 168 -18.85 29.18 -3.62
C ILE A 168 -19.26 30.50 -4.27
N GLY A 169 -18.38 31.12 -5.06
CA GLY A 169 -18.68 32.36 -5.81
C GLY A 169 -19.83 32.23 -6.80
N TYR A 170 -20.03 31.05 -7.38
CA TYR A 170 -21.18 30.74 -8.24
C TYR A 170 -22.48 30.45 -7.45
N GLY A 171 -22.42 30.30 -6.12
CA GLY A 171 -23.57 29.93 -5.30
C GLY A 171 -24.04 28.48 -5.49
N ALA A 172 -23.20 27.61 -6.04
CA ALA A 172 -23.55 26.22 -6.37
C ALA A 172 -23.42 25.28 -5.15
N SER A 173 -24.23 25.50 -4.12
CA SER A 173 -24.15 24.79 -2.83
C SER A 173 -24.36 23.27 -2.94
N MET A 174 -25.31 22.82 -3.75
CA MET A 174 -25.58 21.40 -3.95
C MET A 174 -24.45 20.69 -4.71
N LEU A 175 -23.82 21.38 -5.66
CA LEU A 175 -22.67 20.85 -6.41
C LEU A 175 -21.44 20.70 -5.50
N LEU A 176 -21.24 21.65 -4.58
CA LEU A 176 -20.19 21.54 -3.54
C LEU A 176 -20.40 20.32 -2.65
N LEU A 177 -21.63 20.09 -2.18
CA LEU A 177 -21.97 18.93 -1.35
C LEU A 177 -21.75 17.61 -2.11
N GLU A 178 -22.18 17.55 -3.38
CA GLU A 178 -22.01 16.36 -4.20
C GLU A 178 -20.52 16.03 -4.38
N ARG A 179 -19.70 17.01 -4.78
CA ARG A 179 -18.28 16.80 -5.07
C ARG A 179 -17.42 16.53 -3.85
N LEU A 180 -17.62 17.30 -2.77
CA LEU A 180 -16.75 17.25 -1.58
C LEU A 180 -17.16 16.18 -0.56
N MET A 181 -18.37 15.64 -0.65
CA MET A 181 -18.87 14.66 0.31
C MET A 181 -19.43 13.42 -0.41
N ILE A 182 -20.48 13.55 -1.24
CA ILE A 182 -21.20 12.39 -1.79
C ILE A 182 -20.31 11.54 -2.71
N SER A 183 -19.57 12.17 -3.61
CA SER A 183 -18.73 11.48 -4.60
C SER A 183 -17.30 11.22 -4.13
N SER A 184 -16.93 11.67 -2.93
CA SER A 184 -15.56 11.58 -2.40
C SER A 184 -15.45 10.53 -1.31
N ASP A 185 -15.98 10.81 -0.12
CA ASP A 185 -15.77 9.98 1.07
C ASP A 185 -16.99 9.98 2.01
N ALA A 186 -18.19 9.88 1.44
CA ALA A 186 -19.43 9.80 2.21
C ALA A 186 -19.44 8.59 3.14
N PHE A 187 -19.68 8.84 4.43
CA PHE A 187 -19.72 7.80 5.46
C PHE A 187 -20.90 8.03 6.41
N GLU A 188 -21.52 6.96 6.88
CA GLU A 188 -22.58 7.00 7.89
C GLU A 188 -21.97 6.69 9.26
N VAL A 189 -22.10 7.64 10.20
CA VAL A 189 -21.60 7.53 11.57
C VAL A 189 -22.74 7.59 12.56
N ASP A 190 -22.60 6.85 13.66
CA ASP A 190 -23.50 6.96 14.80
C ASP A 190 -23.02 8.07 15.74
N VAL A 191 -23.91 8.99 16.09
CA VAL A 191 -23.62 10.12 16.99
C VAL A 191 -24.64 10.14 18.12
N CYS A 192 -24.17 10.30 19.35
CA CYS A 192 -25.05 10.45 20.50
C CYS A 192 -25.50 11.91 20.66
N GLY A 193 -26.81 12.16 20.66
CA GLY A 193 -27.39 13.49 20.83
C GLY A 193 -27.19 14.12 22.22
N GLN A 194 -26.86 13.30 23.25
CA GLN A 194 -26.64 13.80 24.61
C GLN A 194 -25.17 14.19 24.86
N CYS A 195 -24.20 13.32 24.51
CA CYS A 195 -22.79 13.59 24.76
C CYS A 195 -22.05 14.21 23.58
N GLY A 196 -22.62 14.13 22.37
CA GLY A 196 -22.03 14.66 21.14
C GLY A 196 -20.82 13.87 20.62
N LEU A 197 -20.61 12.65 21.12
CA LEU A 197 -19.51 11.78 20.73
C LEU A 197 -19.98 10.75 19.70
N LEU A 198 -19.01 10.25 18.92
CA LEU A 198 -19.22 9.14 18.00
C LEU A 198 -19.46 7.84 18.78
N GLY A 199 -20.45 7.07 18.33
CA GLY A 199 -20.78 5.73 18.80
C GLY A 199 -20.44 4.68 17.75
N TYR A 200 -20.84 3.45 18.03
CA TYR A 200 -20.70 2.33 17.10
C TYR A 200 -21.90 1.39 17.23
N SER A 201 -22.45 0.94 16.10
CA SER A 201 -23.55 -0.02 16.03
C SER A 201 -24.78 0.38 16.88
N GLY A 202 -25.21 1.63 16.78
CA GLY A 202 -26.37 2.14 17.53
C GLY A 202 -26.14 2.26 19.05
N TRP A 203 -24.88 2.20 19.51
CA TRP A 203 -24.53 2.23 20.93
C TRP A 203 -23.53 3.34 21.25
N CYS A 204 -23.83 4.10 22.30
CA CYS A 204 -22.89 5.08 22.86
C CYS A 204 -22.14 4.48 24.05
N HIS A 205 -20.83 4.26 23.90
CA HIS A 205 -19.99 3.74 25.00
C HIS A 205 -19.85 4.72 26.17
N TYR A 206 -19.91 6.02 25.92
CA TYR A 206 -19.76 7.04 26.96
C TYR A 206 -21.00 7.12 27.87
N CYS A 207 -22.19 7.21 27.27
CA CYS A 207 -23.46 7.26 27.98
C CYS A 207 -24.02 5.88 28.36
N LYS A 208 -23.37 4.80 27.89
CA LYS A 208 -23.80 3.40 28.05
C LYS A 208 -25.29 3.20 27.73
N SER A 209 -25.75 3.82 26.65
CA SER A 209 -27.14 3.78 26.21
C SER A 209 -27.25 3.87 24.69
N SER A 210 -28.35 3.32 24.16
CA SER A 210 -28.72 3.37 22.74
C SER A 210 -29.83 4.37 22.44
N CYS A 211 -30.50 4.92 23.45
CA CYS A 211 -31.71 5.74 23.28
C CYS A 211 -31.49 7.08 22.56
N HIS A 212 -30.29 7.65 22.65
CA HIS A 212 -29.97 8.96 22.06
C HIS A 212 -29.03 8.86 20.85
N VAL A 213 -28.87 7.68 20.26
CA VAL A 213 -27.99 7.48 19.11
C VAL A 213 -28.76 7.77 17.82
N SER A 214 -28.17 8.60 16.96
CA SER A 214 -28.69 8.96 15.65
C SER A 214 -27.61 8.75 14.60
N SER A 215 -27.98 8.23 13.43
CA SER A 215 -27.05 8.09 12.30
C SER A 215 -26.97 9.41 11.52
N LEU A 216 -25.75 9.87 11.25
CA LEU A 216 -25.43 11.10 10.55
C LEU A 216 -24.53 10.76 9.35
N ARG A 217 -24.81 11.36 8.19
CA ARG A 217 -23.89 11.33 7.04
C ARG A 217 -22.83 12.42 7.19
N ILE A 218 -21.57 12.04 7.12
CA ILE A 218 -20.42 12.95 7.22
C ILE A 218 -19.28 12.47 6.31
N PRO A 219 -18.38 13.36 5.83
CA PRO A 219 -17.14 12.93 5.19
C PRO A 219 -16.27 12.07 6.13
N TYR A 220 -15.71 10.97 5.62
CA TYR A 220 -14.83 10.09 6.38
C TYR A 220 -13.61 10.83 6.94
N ALA A 221 -13.04 11.77 6.16
CA ALA A 221 -11.95 12.63 6.63
C ALA A 221 -12.32 13.42 7.89
N CYS A 222 -13.58 13.87 8.03
CA CYS A 222 -14.04 14.59 9.22
C CYS A 222 -14.21 13.64 10.42
N LYS A 223 -14.71 12.42 10.20
CA LYS A 223 -14.75 11.37 11.23
C LYS A 223 -13.34 11.04 11.74
N LEU A 224 -12.35 10.93 10.84
CA LEU A 224 -10.96 10.70 11.20
C LEU A 224 -10.39 11.87 12.02
N LEU A 225 -10.61 13.11 11.57
CA LEU A 225 -10.21 14.32 12.29
C LEU A 225 -10.75 14.34 13.74
N PHE A 226 -12.01 13.95 13.95
CA PHE A 226 -12.56 13.89 15.31
C PHE A 226 -11.86 12.84 16.19
N GLN A 227 -11.44 11.71 15.63
CA GLN A 227 -10.68 10.69 16.35
C GLN A 227 -9.27 11.19 16.70
N GLU A 228 -8.62 11.91 15.78
CA GLU A 228 -7.30 12.53 16.01
C GLU A 228 -7.36 13.68 17.04
N LEU A 229 -8.39 14.53 16.99
CA LEU A 229 -8.58 15.57 18.00
C LEU A 229 -8.79 14.96 19.39
N GLN A 230 -9.59 13.90 19.50
CA GLN A 230 -9.84 13.21 20.76
C GLN A 230 -8.56 12.58 21.35
N SER A 231 -7.65 12.05 20.51
CA SER A 231 -6.38 11.52 20.98
C SER A 231 -5.44 12.60 21.53
N MET A 232 -5.57 13.83 21.02
CA MET A 232 -4.91 15.04 21.54
C MET A 232 -5.65 15.70 22.72
N ASN A 233 -6.67 15.03 23.27
CA ASN A 233 -7.51 15.52 24.36
C ASN A 233 -8.33 16.80 24.03
N ILE A 234 -8.56 17.06 22.73
CA ILE A 234 -9.48 18.08 22.25
C ILE A 234 -10.78 17.35 21.86
N ILE A 235 -11.87 17.59 22.59
CA ILE A 235 -13.11 16.81 22.42
C ILE A 235 -14.11 17.59 21.55
N PRO A 236 -14.24 17.28 20.25
CA PRO A 236 -15.29 17.85 19.42
C PRO A 236 -16.64 17.22 19.78
N ARG A 237 -17.52 17.99 20.44
CA ARG A 237 -18.89 17.56 20.78
C ARG A 237 -19.88 18.08 19.73
N LEU A 238 -20.56 17.18 19.05
CA LEU A 238 -21.59 17.50 18.07
C LEU A 238 -22.94 17.79 18.76
N LYS A 239 -23.67 18.77 18.24
CA LYS A 239 -25.06 19.04 18.62
C LYS A 239 -25.96 18.80 17.40
N LEU A 240 -26.92 17.90 17.55
CA LEU A 240 -27.83 17.52 16.47
C LEU A 240 -29.15 18.28 16.59
N ALA A 241 -29.70 18.69 15.46
CA ALA A 241 -31.04 19.23 15.31
C ALA A 241 -31.79 18.41 14.26
N ARG A 242 -33.13 18.47 14.27
CA ARG A 242 -33.94 17.77 13.27
C ARG A 242 -33.86 18.52 11.94
N TYR A 243 -33.78 17.79 10.85
CA TYR A 243 -33.72 18.38 9.50
C TYR A 243 -35.03 19.05 9.07
N ASN A 244 -36.15 18.65 9.67
CA ASN A 244 -37.50 19.11 9.30
C ASN A 244 -37.97 20.34 10.11
N GLU A 245 -37.11 20.90 10.96
CA GLU A 245 -37.35 22.15 11.70
C GLU A 245 -36.72 23.32 10.92
#